data_AF-A0A2T4VH78-F1
#
_entry.id   AF-A0A2T4VH78-F1
#
_cell.length_a   1.000
_cell.length_b   1.000
_cell.length_c   1.000
_cell.angle_alpha   90.00
_cell.angle_beta   90.00
_cell.angle_gamma   90.00
#
_symmetry.space_group_name_H-M   'P 1'
#
loop_
_entity.id
_entity.type
_entity.pdbx_description
1 polymer ?
#
loop_
_entity_poly.entity_id
_entity_poly.type
_entity_poly.pdbx_seq_one_letter_code
_entity_poly.pdbx_strand_id
1 'polypeptide(L)'
;MRERVHTVSRILARVLKSSHTGGVSALVPVLLLALTAGGVPPSPSPEEAARFVFAWRGVPVGTVTLSLATREKRFTYISRHLHTRGEHVGARVREVTLELGPGETVEGRPSVPQALWLWRGPPALGCVMGREELSGREGPHCVTAIRGDTVEGTMFGQPFTARYDARGRMEALVVGESRFTAVPPGARLRPPPELFSEGLPVEGEEGPLAFSPSWPLEARPAWLTGWKAGEARTLAEAIHASFPEKGPGAADWNENGEGEAGGCLAHALRFAARASARGQRVALVHGLLVVDGGPARPHAWVRVGLAGGGTLDLDPTSLDPVTPETHLPLAVAEPGGSSVEAGERWLALLRGEHRVVRRPRAR
;
A
#
# COMPACT_ATOMS: atom_id res chain seq x y z
N MET A 1 35.50 -41.34 1.43
CA MET A 1 35.12 -42.68 1.94
C MET A 1 33.71 -42.96 1.42
N ARG A 2 33.52 -44.01 0.58
CA ARG A 2 32.25 -44.54 -0.01
C ARG A 2 31.18 -43.52 -0.47
N GLU A 3 31.01 -43.28 -1.77
CA GLU A 3 30.24 -44.11 -2.73
C GLU A 3 28.72 -44.19 -2.49
N ARG A 4 27.97 -43.74 -3.53
CA ARG A 4 26.79 -44.43 -4.16
C ARG A 4 25.43 -44.43 -3.44
N VAL A 5 24.26 -44.53 -4.10
CA VAL A 5 23.81 -44.22 -5.50
C VAL A 5 22.26 -44.38 -5.56
N HIS A 6 21.56 -43.63 -6.43
CA HIS A 6 20.18 -43.86 -6.94
C HIS A 6 19.01 -43.93 -5.90
N THR A 7 17.75 -43.56 -6.23
CA THR A 7 16.92 -44.20 -7.26
C THR A 7 15.86 -43.28 -7.86
N VAL A 8 15.90 -43.16 -9.19
CA VAL A 8 14.75 -42.85 -10.06
C VAL A 8 14.23 -44.18 -10.60
N SER A 9 12.92 -44.41 -10.65
CA SER A 9 12.38 -45.56 -11.40
C SER A 9 10.97 -45.30 -11.95
N ARG A 10 10.76 -45.69 -13.22
CA ARG A 10 9.48 -45.65 -13.96
C ARG A 10 8.96 -47.08 -14.15
N ILE A 11 7.69 -47.35 -13.82
CA ILE A 11 6.94 -48.61 -14.07
C ILE A 11 5.44 -48.22 -14.16
N LEU A 12 4.57 -48.69 -15.06
CA LEU A 12 4.65 -49.40 -16.36
C LEU A 12 3.37 -49.06 -17.18
N ALA A 13 3.19 -49.61 -18.40
CA ALA A 13 1.97 -49.43 -19.22
C ALA A 13 1.49 -50.73 -19.91
N ARG A 14 0.21 -50.73 -20.36
CA ARG A 14 -0.53 -51.78 -21.14
C ARG A 14 -1.00 -53.00 -20.29
N VAL A 15 -2.05 -53.79 -20.63
CA VAL A 15 -2.55 -54.40 -21.91
C VAL A 15 -4.09 -54.65 -21.77
N LEU A 16 -5.00 -54.11 -22.62
CA LEU A 16 -5.66 -54.62 -23.86
C LEU A 16 -6.68 -55.81 -23.80
N LYS A 17 -7.90 -55.52 -24.32
CA LYS A 17 -8.80 -56.30 -25.25
C LYS A 17 -9.39 -57.70 -24.93
N SER A 18 -10.73 -57.80 -25.11
CA SER A 18 -11.47 -58.57 -26.18
C SER A 18 -13.01 -58.39 -26.01
N SER A 19 -13.85 -58.04 -27.00
CA SER A 19 -14.47 -58.84 -28.12
C SER A 19 -15.50 -59.91 -27.63
N HIS A 20 -16.68 -60.21 -28.23
CA HIS A 20 -17.38 -59.84 -29.49
C HIS A 20 -18.90 -60.27 -29.50
N THR A 21 -19.62 -60.05 -30.63
CA THR A 21 -21.01 -60.47 -31.07
C THR A 21 -22.15 -59.45 -30.83
N GLY A 22 -23.16 -59.17 -31.68
CA GLY A 22 -23.51 -59.52 -33.09
C GLY A 22 -25.03 -59.84 -33.27
N GLY A 23 -25.82 -59.37 -34.26
CA GLY A 23 -25.65 -58.40 -35.37
C GLY A 23 -26.84 -58.41 -36.39
N VAL A 24 -26.80 -57.52 -37.42
CA VAL A 24 -27.65 -57.48 -38.68
C VAL A 24 -29.07 -56.85 -38.65
N SER A 25 -29.40 -56.12 -39.75
CA SER A 25 -30.72 -55.76 -40.34
C SER A 25 -31.44 -54.40 -40.06
N ALA A 26 -31.24 -53.47 -41.00
CA ALA A 26 -32.24 -52.81 -41.87
C ALA A 26 -33.28 -51.75 -41.36
N LEU A 27 -33.17 -50.56 -42.00
CA LEU A 27 -34.24 -49.69 -42.52
C LEU A 27 -35.31 -49.06 -41.59
N VAL A 28 -35.24 -47.73 -41.40
CA VAL A 28 -36.15 -46.68 -41.97
C VAL A 28 -35.81 -45.32 -41.29
N PRO A 29 -35.86 -44.17 -41.99
CA PRO A 29 -35.30 -42.90 -41.48
C PRO A 29 -36.32 -42.00 -40.76
N VAL A 30 -35.93 -40.73 -40.54
CA VAL A 30 -36.66 -39.60 -39.89
C VAL A 30 -36.37 -39.44 -38.39
N LEU A 31 -35.27 -38.73 -38.10
CA LEU A 31 -35.26 -37.72 -37.04
C LEU A 31 -34.22 -36.61 -37.33
N LEU A 32 -34.57 -35.70 -38.24
CA LEU A 32 -33.97 -34.37 -38.26
C LEU A 32 -34.41 -33.60 -37.00
N LEU A 33 -33.59 -32.67 -36.52
CA LEU A 33 -33.77 -31.85 -35.30
C LEU A 33 -33.41 -32.50 -33.96
N ALA A 34 -32.18 -33.00 -33.85
CA ALA A 34 -31.46 -33.08 -32.58
C ALA A 34 -29.97 -32.72 -32.74
N LEU A 35 -29.68 -31.61 -33.43
CA LEU A 35 -28.39 -30.93 -33.26
C LEU A 35 -28.37 -30.39 -31.84
N THR A 36 -27.70 -31.12 -30.93
CA THR A 36 -27.32 -30.59 -29.63
C THR A 36 -26.48 -29.35 -29.88
N ALA A 37 -27.07 -28.17 -29.63
CA ALA A 37 -26.31 -26.95 -29.54
C ALA A 37 -25.25 -27.17 -28.47
N GLY A 38 -23.99 -27.35 -28.90
CA GLY A 38 -22.85 -27.43 -28.00
C GLY A 38 -22.80 -26.12 -27.25
N GLY A 39 -23.33 -26.13 -26.02
CA GLY A 39 -23.40 -24.95 -25.18
C GLY A 39 -21.99 -24.42 -25.01
N VAL A 40 -21.71 -23.29 -25.65
CA VAL A 40 -20.55 -22.48 -25.32
C VAL A 40 -20.62 -22.29 -23.80
N PRO A 41 -19.60 -22.72 -23.03
CA PRO A 41 -19.64 -22.54 -21.58
C PRO A 41 -19.89 -21.05 -21.34
N PRO A 42 -20.85 -20.69 -20.46
CA PRO A 42 -21.22 -19.30 -20.29
C PRO A 42 -19.96 -18.52 -19.96
N SER A 43 -19.61 -17.55 -20.80
CA SER A 43 -18.42 -16.72 -20.59
C SER A 43 -18.44 -16.24 -19.14
N PRO A 44 -17.32 -16.39 -18.39
CA PRO A 44 -17.29 -15.97 -17.01
C PRO A 44 -17.79 -14.53 -16.93
N SER A 45 -18.75 -14.29 -16.04
CA SER A 45 -19.20 -12.94 -15.75
C SER A 45 -17.97 -12.08 -15.43
N PRO A 46 -17.92 -10.82 -15.87
CA PRO A 46 -16.83 -9.95 -15.47
C PRO A 46 -16.84 -9.85 -13.94
N GLU A 47 -15.87 -10.50 -13.31
CA GLU A 47 -15.52 -10.27 -11.91
C GLU A 47 -15.15 -8.80 -11.81
N GLU A 48 -15.94 -8.02 -11.06
CA GLU A 48 -15.51 -6.66 -10.75
C GLU A 48 -14.31 -6.78 -9.81
N ALA A 49 -13.21 -6.11 -10.13
CA ALA A 49 -12.04 -6.09 -9.26
C ALA A 49 -11.45 -4.68 -9.18
N ALA A 50 -10.99 -4.31 -8.00
CA ALA A 50 -10.25 -3.07 -7.76
C ALA A 50 -9.07 -3.34 -6.83
N ARG A 51 -7.98 -2.61 -7.05
CA ARG A 51 -6.80 -2.65 -6.17
C ARG A 51 -6.51 -1.25 -5.67
N PHE A 52 -6.06 -1.15 -4.43
CA PHE A 52 -5.72 0.08 -3.75
C PHE A 52 -4.31 -0.05 -3.16
N VAL A 53 -3.50 1.00 -3.22
CA VAL A 53 -2.34 1.10 -2.33
C VAL A 53 -2.84 1.60 -1.00
N PHE A 54 -2.48 0.87 0.06
CA PHE A 54 -2.68 1.29 1.44
C PHE A 54 -1.41 2.00 1.91
N ALA A 55 -1.56 3.26 2.31
CA ALA A 55 -0.55 4.04 2.98
C ALA A 55 -1.00 4.37 4.40
N TRP A 56 -0.06 4.33 5.35
CA TRP A 56 -0.26 4.80 6.73
C TRP A 56 0.72 5.94 6.97
N ARG A 57 0.22 7.08 7.46
CA ARG A 57 1.03 8.31 7.64
C ARG A 57 1.84 8.68 6.38
N GLY A 58 1.29 8.46 5.19
CA GLY A 58 1.92 8.77 3.90
C GLY A 58 2.96 7.76 3.41
N VAL A 59 3.35 6.79 4.23
CA VAL A 59 4.23 5.67 3.83
C VAL A 59 3.38 4.57 3.20
N PRO A 60 3.71 4.04 2.01
CA PRO A 60 2.98 2.92 1.40
C PRO A 60 3.32 1.64 2.14
N VAL A 61 2.33 1.02 2.80
CA VAL A 61 2.56 -0.11 3.72
C VAL A 61 1.83 -1.37 3.27
N GLY A 62 1.08 -1.32 2.17
CA GLY A 62 0.44 -2.50 1.62
C GLY A 62 -0.38 -2.24 0.36
N THR A 63 -1.09 -3.28 -0.06
CA THR A 63 -2.16 -3.19 -1.05
C THR A 63 -3.40 -3.90 -0.54
N VAL A 64 -4.56 -3.35 -0.85
CA VAL A 64 -5.86 -4.00 -0.70
C VAL A 64 -6.39 -4.35 -2.09
N THR A 65 -6.89 -5.56 -2.28
CA THR A 65 -7.59 -5.98 -3.50
C THR A 65 -9.01 -6.38 -3.11
N LEU A 66 -9.99 -5.84 -3.84
CA LEU A 66 -11.40 -6.12 -3.71
C LEU A 66 -11.86 -6.84 -4.97
N SER A 67 -12.58 -7.94 -4.82
CA SER A 67 -13.22 -8.69 -5.91
C SER A 67 -14.69 -8.92 -5.60
N LEU A 68 -15.56 -8.77 -6.59
CA LEU A 68 -16.99 -9.08 -6.51
C LEU A 68 -17.41 -9.97 -7.67
N ALA A 69 -17.76 -11.21 -7.32
CA ALA A 69 -18.35 -12.20 -8.19
C ALA A 69 -19.88 -12.14 -8.04
N THR A 70 -20.52 -11.28 -8.83
CA THR A 70 -21.93 -10.88 -8.63
C THR A 70 -22.94 -12.01 -8.82
N ARG A 71 -22.67 -12.99 -9.71
CA ARG A 71 -23.58 -14.14 -9.92
C ARG A 71 -23.51 -15.12 -8.75
N GLU A 72 -22.30 -15.29 -8.23
CA GLU A 72 -21.92 -16.12 -7.10
C GLU A 72 -22.24 -15.44 -5.75
N LYS A 73 -22.72 -14.17 -5.79
CA LYS A 73 -22.98 -13.30 -4.64
C LYS A 73 -21.83 -13.29 -3.64
N ARG A 74 -20.60 -13.17 -4.15
CA ARG A 74 -19.39 -13.36 -3.35
C ARG A 74 -18.48 -12.15 -3.43
N PHE A 75 -18.17 -11.58 -2.27
CA PHE A 75 -17.21 -10.49 -2.12
C PHE A 75 -15.94 -11.01 -1.45
N THR A 76 -14.79 -10.75 -2.06
CA THR A 76 -13.48 -11.16 -1.55
C THR A 76 -12.62 -9.93 -1.29
N TYR A 77 -12.07 -9.85 -0.09
CA TYR A 77 -11.15 -8.81 0.37
C TYR A 77 -9.79 -9.45 0.65
N ILE A 78 -8.74 -8.94 0.00
CA ILE A 78 -7.36 -9.38 0.20
C ILE A 78 -6.51 -8.19 0.62
N SER A 79 -5.95 -8.25 1.82
CA SER A 79 -4.97 -7.31 2.35
C SER A 79 -3.58 -7.95 2.29
N ARG A 80 -2.62 -7.27 1.65
CA ARG A 80 -1.18 -7.63 1.67
C ARG A 80 -0.42 -6.46 2.26
N HIS A 81 -0.01 -6.57 3.53
CA HIS A 81 0.68 -5.50 4.25
C HIS A 81 2.13 -5.87 4.58
N LEU A 82 2.96 -4.85 4.78
CA LEU A 82 4.29 -4.94 5.37
C LEU A 82 4.20 -5.54 6.78
N HIS A 83 5.14 -6.40 7.12
CA HIS A 83 5.35 -6.90 8.48
C HIS A 83 6.85 -6.96 8.75
N THR A 84 7.26 -6.39 9.88
CA THR A 84 8.65 -6.40 10.37
C THR A 84 8.73 -7.22 11.65
N ARG A 85 9.72 -8.11 11.75
CA ARG A 85 10.02 -8.87 12.97
C ARG A 85 11.53 -9.07 13.07
N GLY A 86 12.17 -8.20 13.85
CA GLY A 86 13.63 -8.06 13.83
C GLY A 86 14.11 -7.76 12.41
N GLU A 87 15.19 -8.39 11.99
CA GLU A 87 15.79 -8.22 10.65
C GLU A 87 14.88 -8.68 9.49
N HIS A 88 13.79 -9.41 9.77
CA HIS A 88 12.92 -9.94 8.72
C HIS A 88 11.83 -8.94 8.31
N VAL A 89 12.00 -8.37 7.11
CA VAL A 89 10.98 -7.60 6.40
C VAL A 89 10.21 -8.52 5.46
N GLY A 90 8.89 -8.63 5.63
CA GLY A 90 8.06 -9.58 4.88
C GLY A 90 6.64 -9.10 4.62
N ALA A 91 5.88 -9.94 3.91
CA ALA A 91 4.49 -9.69 3.56
C ALA A 91 3.56 -10.49 4.47
N ARG A 92 2.63 -9.83 5.16
CA ARG A 92 1.47 -10.51 5.75
C ARG A 92 0.30 -10.37 4.79
N VAL A 93 -0.12 -11.49 4.20
CA VAL A 93 -1.37 -11.57 3.45
C VAL A 93 -2.49 -12.03 4.39
N ARG A 94 -3.64 -11.36 4.34
CA ARG A 94 -4.90 -11.80 4.95
C ARG A 94 -6.00 -11.69 3.91
N GLU A 95 -6.80 -12.74 3.82
CA GLU A 95 -7.93 -12.82 2.91
C GLU A 95 -9.19 -13.14 3.72
N VAL A 96 -10.32 -12.58 3.29
CA VAL A 96 -11.64 -13.05 3.67
C VAL A 96 -12.57 -13.01 2.47
N THR A 97 -13.41 -14.02 2.38
CA THR A 97 -14.47 -14.12 1.38
C THR A 97 -15.80 -14.16 2.12
N LEU A 98 -16.74 -13.32 1.70
CA LEU A 98 -18.06 -13.14 2.30
C LEU A 98 -19.14 -13.46 1.24
N GLU A 99 -20.12 -14.25 1.65
CA GLU A 99 -21.32 -14.51 0.84
C GLU A 99 -22.35 -13.40 1.13
N LEU A 100 -23.04 -12.94 0.09
CA LEU A 100 -23.87 -11.74 0.11
C LEU A 100 -25.37 -12.09 0.02
N GLY A 101 -26.13 -11.56 0.98
CA GLY A 101 -27.58 -11.58 0.99
C GLY A 101 -28.20 -10.49 0.10
N PRO A 102 -29.53 -10.28 0.22
CA PRO A 102 -30.23 -9.17 -0.43
C PRO A 102 -29.63 -7.81 0.00
N GLY A 103 -29.46 -6.90 -0.96
CA GLY A 103 -28.93 -5.55 -0.67
C GLY A 103 -27.44 -5.50 -0.32
N GLU A 104 -26.65 -6.49 -0.75
CA GLU A 104 -25.20 -6.58 -0.50
C GLU A 104 -24.80 -6.66 0.99
N THR A 105 -25.73 -7.06 1.87
CA THR A 105 -25.40 -7.44 3.25
C THR A 105 -24.67 -8.78 3.28
N VAL A 106 -23.95 -9.09 4.36
CA VAL A 106 -23.38 -10.42 4.59
C VAL A 106 -24.50 -11.43 4.86
N GLU A 107 -24.39 -12.63 4.32
CA GLU A 107 -25.42 -13.67 4.48
C GLU A 107 -25.69 -14.00 5.96
N GLY A 108 -26.97 -14.09 6.32
CA GLY A 108 -27.41 -14.26 7.71
C GLY A 108 -27.18 -13.04 8.62
N ARG A 109 -26.78 -11.88 8.09
CA ARG A 109 -26.49 -10.65 8.85
C ARG A 109 -27.16 -9.41 8.22
N PRO A 110 -27.51 -8.40 9.03
CA PRO A 110 -27.98 -7.10 8.53
C PRO A 110 -26.82 -6.15 8.17
N SER A 111 -25.57 -6.60 8.28
CA SER A 111 -24.37 -5.77 8.10
C SER A 111 -23.84 -5.82 6.66
N VAL A 112 -23.38 -4.69 6.13
CA VAL A 112 -22.68 -4.62 4.82
C VAL A 112 -21.16 -4.70 5.01
N PRO A 113 -20.39 -5.32 4.10
CA PRO A 113 -18.93 -5.24 4.14
C PRO A 113 -18.45 -3.80 3.95
N GLN A 114 -17.61 -3.29 4.86
CA GLN A 114 -17.13 -1.91 4.90
C GLN A 114 -16.52 -1.46 3.56
N ALA A 115 -15.63 -2.27 2.98
CA ALA A 115 -14.94 -1.95 1.75
C ALA A 115 -15.84 -2.08 0.51
N LEU A 116 -16.82 -3.00 0.52
CA LEU A 116 -17.82 -3.10 -0.56
C LEU A 116 -18.73 -1.88 -0.57
N TRP A 117 -19.22 -1.49 0.61
CA TRP A 117 -20.11 -0.35 0.84
C TRP A 117 -19.55 0.97 0.29
N LEU A 118 -18.25 1.22 0.47
CA LEU A 118 -17.57 2.39 -0.09
C LEU A 118 -17.12 2.23 -1.55
N TRP A 119 -16.93 1.02 -2.06
CA TRP A 119 -16.32 0.84 -3.38
C TRP A 119 -17.25 1.12 -4.56
N ARG A 120 -18.54 0.76 -4.46
CA ARG A 120 -19.49 0.73 -5.61
C ARG A 120 -20.38 1.97 -5.76
N GLY A 121 -20.18 3.00 -4.95
CA GLY A 121 -20.93 4.26 -5.04
C GLY A 121 -20.66 5.18 -3.86
N PRO A 122 -20.80 6.51 -3.99
CA PRO A 122 -20.97 7.36 -2.82
C PRO A 122 -22.22 6.90 -2.06
N PRO A 123 -22.12 6.42 -0.81
CA PRO A 123 -23.28 5.90 -0.11
C PRO A 123 -24.28 7.01 0.22
N ALA A 124 -25.56 6.65 0.33
CA ALA A 124 -26.60 7.59 0.71
C ALA A 124 -26.34 8.18 2.12
N LEU A 125 -26.80 9.43 2.34
CA LEU A 125 -26.80 10.08 3.65
C LEU A 125 -27.53 9.22 4.69
N GLY A 126 -26.98 9.15 5.89
CA GLY A 126 -27.49 8.31 6.98
C GLY A 126 -26.51 7.22 7.39
N CYS A 127 -26.97 6.28 8.22
CA CYS A 127 -26.14 5.23 8.79
C CYS A 127 -26.58 3.83 8.36
N VAL A 128 -25.62 2.95 8.12
CA VAL A 128 -25.81 1.50 7.95
C VAL A 128 -25.10 0.75 9.09
N MET A 129 -25.52 -0.48 9.34
CA MET A 129 -24.67 -1.44 10.06
C MET A 129 -23.60 -1.92 9.07
N GLY A 130 -22.35 -1.59 9.30
CA GLY A 130 -21.22 -2.06 8.49
C GLY A 130 -20.36 -3.04 9.28
N ARG A 131 -19.59 -3.84 8.55
CA ARG A 131 -18.72 -4.88 9.10
C ARG A 131 -17.32 -4.74 8.53
N GLU A 132 -16.34 -4.62 9.41
CA GLU A 132 -14.92 -4.65 9.01
C GLU A 132 -14.56 -6.10 8.65
N GLU A 133 -13.92 -6.27 7.49
CA GLU A 133 -13.75 -7.55 6.82
C GLU A 133 -12.97 -8.56 7.68
N LEU A 134 -11.81 -8.14 8.18
CA LEU A 134 -10.76 -9.02 8.72
C LEU A 134 -10.92 -9.37 10.21
N SER A 135 -11.63 -8.56 10.99
CA SER A 135 -11.81 -8.72 12.44
C SER A 135 -13.16 -9.32 12.81
N GLY A 136 -14.17 -9.16 11.95
CA GLY A 136 -15.55 -9.55 12.25
C GLY A 136 -16.38 -8.46 12.92
N ARG A 137 -15.79 -7.32 13.28
CA ARG A 137 -16.46 -6.27 14.05
C ARG A 137 -17.59 -5.63 13.25
N GLU A 138 -18.79 -5.57 13.83
CA GLU A 138 -19.96 -4.88 13.29
C GLU A 138 -20.18 -3.55 14.05
N GLY A 139 -20.63 -2.50 13.36
CA GLY A 139 -20.85 -1.18 13.96
C GLY A 139 -21.36 -0.12 12.98
N PRO A 140 -21.74 1.06 13.48
CA PRO A 140 -22.30 2.12 12.65
C PRO A 140 -21.27 2.66 11.65
N HIS A 141 -21.71 2.76 10.40
CA HIS A 141 -21.02 3.47 9.33
C HIS A 141 -21.98 4.52 8.80
N CYS A 142 -21.62 5.80 8.90
CA CYS A 142 -22.52 6.92 8.65
C CYS A 142 -21.95 7.88 7.62
N VAL A 143 -22.70 8.21 6.58
CA VAL A 143 -22.41 9.34 5.70
C VAL A 143 -23.13 10.57 6.22
N THR A 144 -22.37 11.63 6.49
CA THR A 144 -22.87 12.89 7.08
C THR A 144 -22.92 14.03 6.06
N ALA A 145 -22.09 13.99 5.02
CA ALA A 145 -22.15 14.94 3.90
C ALA A 145 -21.70 14.32 2.57
N ILE A 146 -22.25 14.84 1.48
CA ILE A 146 -21.83 14.56 0.11
C ILE A 146 -21.62 15.91 -0.57
N ARG A 147 -20.44 16.12 -1.16
CA ARG A 147 -20.00 17.38 -1.78
C ARG A 147 -19.34 17.08 -3.12
N GLY A 148 -20.10 17.12 -4.20
CA GLY A 148 -19.59 16.76 -5.53
C GLY A 148 -19.17 15.29 -5.59
N ASP A 149 -17.88 15.06 -5.87
CA ASP A 149 -17.27 13.72 -5.92
C ASP A 149 -16.82 13.18 -4.55
N THR A 150 -17.00 13.96 -3.49
CA THR A 150 -16.44 13.70 -2.16
C THR A 150 -17.54 13.38 -1.13
N VAL A 151 -17.31 12.37 -0.31
CA VAL A 151 -18.20 11.91 0.76
C VAL A 151 -17.48 11.99 2.10
N GLU A 152 -18.14 12.55 3.11
CA GLU A 152 -17.65 12.69 4.48
C GLU A 152 -18.54 11.86 5.42
N GLY A 153 -17.93 11.27 6.46
CA GLY A 153 -18.68 10.43 7.38
C GLY A 153 -17.85 9.84 8.52
N THR A 154 -18.37 8.80 9.16
CA THR A 154 -17.68 8.01 10.18
C THR A 154 -17.80 6.50 9.91
N MET A 155 -16.76 5.74 10.26
CA MET A 155 -16.77 4.28 10.30
C MET A 155 -16.31 3.84 11.69
N PHE A 156 -17.15 3.12 12.44
CA PHE A 156 -16.93 2.83 13.87
C PHE A 156 -16.64 4.07 14.72
N GLY A 157 -17.23 5.22 14.35
CA GLY A 157 -16.98 6.52 14.99
C GLY A 157 -15.69 7.24 14.54
N GLN A 158 -14.80 6.59 13.80
CA GLN A 158 -13.60 7.22 13.24
C GLN A 158 -13.98 8.03 11.98
N PRO A 159 -13.56 9.31 11.85
CA PRO A 159 -13.85 10.11 10.66
C PRO A 159 -13.26 9.50 9.38
N PHE A 160 -14.01 9.62 8.28
CA PHE A 160 -13.50 9.31 6.94
C PHE A 160 -13.87 10.36 5.90
N THR A 161 -13.06 10.39 4.85
CA THR A 161 -13.34 11.11 3.60
C THR A 161 -13.07 10.18 2.43
N ALA A 162 -14.03 9.99 1.54
CA ALA A 162 -13.91 9.18 0.32
C ALA A 162 -14.13 10.06 -0.91
N ARG A 163 -13.36 9.84 -1.98
CA ARG A 163 -13.48 10.54 -3.27
C ARG A 163 -13.74 9.53 -4.39
N TYR A 164 -14.64 9.87 -5.32
CA TYR A 164 -15.17 8.97 -6.34
C TYR A 164 -14.84 9.45 -7.77
N ASP A 165 -14.73 8.52 -8.71
CA ASP A 165 -14.62 8.84 -10.14
C ASP A 165 -15.98 9.22 -10.74
N ALA A 166 -15.96 9.65 -12.01
CA ALA A 166 -17.17 9.93 -12.78
C ALA A 166 -18.08 8.71 -13.04
N ARG A 167 -17.67 7.50 -12.62
CA ARG A 167 -18.44 6.24 -12.68
C ARG A 167 -18.96 5.82 -11.30
N GLY A 168 -18.77 6.65 -10.26
CA GLY A 168 -19.15 6.35 -8.89
C GLY A 168 -18.27 5.30 -8.20
N ARG A 169 -17.03 5.07 -8.67
CA ARG A 169 -16.07 4.16 -8.02
C ARG A 169 -15.11 4.93 -7.14
N MET A 170 -14.84 4.42 -5.95
CA MET A 170 -13.91 5.04 -5.01
C MET A 170 -12.49 5.13 -5.60
N GLU A 171 -11.99 6.36 -5.80
CA GLU A 171 -10.61 6.64 -6.20
C GLU A 171 -9.70 6.83 -4.99
N ALA A 172 -10.21 7.37 -3.88
CA ALA A 172 -9.45 7.55 -2.66
C ALA A 172 -10.34 7.43 -1.43
N LEU A 173 -9.74 7.00 -0.31
CA LEU A 173 -10.34 6.93 1.01
C LEU A 173 -9.28 7.31 2.04
N VAL A 174 -9.64 8.19 2.97
CA VAL A 174 -8.84 8.54 4.15
C VAL A 174 -9.67 8.19 5.38
N VAL A 175 -9.09 7.46 6.33
CA VAL A 175 -9.72 7.04 7.60
C VAL A 175 -8.69 7.20 8.72
N GLY A 176 -8.83 8.27 9.51
CA GLY A 176 -7.74 8.76 10.36
C GLY A 176 -6.43 8.88 9.56
N GLU A 177 -5.39 8.14 9.97
CA GLU A 177 -4.06 8.17 9.35
C GLU A 177 -3.87 7.18 8.19
N SER A 178 -4.89 6.36 7.91
CA SER A 178 -4.88 5.38 6.82
C SER A 178 -5.42 6.01 5.54
N ARG A 179 -4.69 5.87 4.44
CA ARG A 179 -5.13 6.26 3.10
C ARG A 179 -5.12 5.08 2.16
N PHE A 180 -6.22 4.85 1.46
CA PHE A 180 -6.33 3.91 0.36
C PHE A 180 -6.51 4.71 -0.92
N THR A 181 -5.71 4.44 -1.95
CA THR A 181 -5.85 5.13 -3.25
C THR A 181 -5.91 4.10 -4.36
N ALA A 182 -6.89 4.24 -5.26
CA ALA A 182 -7.17 3.31 -6.34
C ALA A 182 -5.99 3.21 -7.31
N VAL A 183 -5.77 1.99 -7.77
CA VAL A 183 -4.74 1.64 -8.74
C VAL A 183 -5.42 1.47 -10.10
N PRO A 184 -5.03 2.22 -11.13
CA PRO A 184 -5.65 2.11 -12.45
C PRO A 184 -5.64 0.67 -12.98
N PRO A 185 -6.71 0.20 -13.66
CA PRO A 185 -6.73 -1.11 -14.29
C PRO A 185 -5.52 -1.35 -15.19
N GLY A 186 -4.91 -2.53 -15.07
CA GLY A 186 -3.71 -2.91 -15.86
C GLY A 186 -2.39 -2.28 -15.38
N ALA A 187 -2.39 -1.31 -14.47
CA ALA A 187 -1.14 -0.76 -13.92
C ALA A 187 -0.38 -1.86 -13.16
N ARG A 188 0.90 -2.03 -13.48
CA ARG A 188 1.82 -2.85 -12.68
C ARG A 188 2.37 -1.97 -11.56
N LEU A 189 2.25 -2.43 -10.32
CA LEU A 189 2.92 -1.82 -9.17
C LEU A 189 3.99 -2.79 -8.67
N ARG A 190 5.12 -2.26 -8.20
CA ARG A 190 6.01 -3.01 -7.29
C ARG A 190 5.25 -3.24 -5.98
N PRO A 191 4.96 -4.48 -5.57
CA PRO A 191 4.14 -4.71 -4.39
C PRO A 191 4.95 -4.47 -3.12
N PRO A 192 4.42 -3.75 -2.11
CA PRO A 192 4.93 -3.88 -0.75
C PRO A 192 4.88 -5.36 -0.33
N PRO A 193 5.89 -5.92 0.36
CA PRO A 193 7.04 -5.27 0.98
C PRO A 193 8.29 -5.16 0.07
N GLU A 194 8.26 -5.61 -1.19
CA GLU A 194 9.46 -5.68 -2.05
C GLU A 194 10.09 -4.28 -2.25
N LEU A 195 9.27 -3.22 -2.24
CA LEU A 195 9.75 -1.83 -2.17
C LEU A 195 10.69 -1.53 -0.98
N PHE A 196 10.50 -2.17 0.17
CA PHE A 196 11.30 -1.94 1.38
C PHE A 196 12.52 -2.86 1.45
N SER A 197 12.41 -4.11 0.98
CA SER A 197 13.54 -5.04 0.93
C SER A 197 14.45 -4.79 -0.27
N GLU A 198 13.89 -4.79 -1.48
CA GLU A 198 14.59 -4.65 -2.76
C GLU A 198 14.72 -3.19 -3.24
N GLY A 199 13.87 -2.28 -2.77
CA GLY A 199 13.94 -0.87 -3.18
C GLY A 199 13.42 -0.58 -4.60
N LEU A 200 13.58 0.69 -4.99
CA LEU A 200 13.46 1.15 -6.38
C LEU A 200 14.83 1.08 -7.06
N PRO A 201 14.91 0.70 -8.34
CA PRO A 201 16.15 0.78 -9.10
C PRO A 201 16.57 2.24 -9.26
N VAL A 202 17.89 2.47 -9.23
CA VAL A 202 18.50 3.77 -9.50
C VAL A 202 19.20 3.70 -10.85
N GLU A 203 18.82 4.56 -11.80
CA GLU A 203 19.46 4.63 -13.11
C GLU A 203 20.72 5.51 -13.06
N GLY A 204 21.86 5.01 -13.53
CA GLY A 204 23.13 5.74 -13.55
C GLY A 204 24.02 5.50 -12.32
N GLU A 205 25.33 5.69 -12.50
CA GLU A 205 26.36 5.22 -11.56
C GLU A 205 26.77 6.27 -10.52
N GLU A 206 26.96 7.53 -10.93
CA GLU A 206 27.48 8.60 -10.06
C GLU A 206 26.65 9.89 -10.10
N GLY A 207 26.72 10.64 -8.99
CA GLY A 207 26.12 11.96 -8.84
C GLY A 207 24.85 12.00 -8.00
N PRO A 208 24.26 13.20 -7.82
CA PRO A 208 23.10 13.41 -6.95
C PRO A 208 21.86 12.73 -7.52
N LEU A 209 21.06 12.17 -6.62
CA LEU A 209 19.79 11.53 -6.92
C LEU A 209 18.76 12.56 -7.40
N ALA A 210 17.90 12.15 -8.32
CA ALA A 210 16.79 12.95 -8.80
C ALA A 210 15.66 12.06 -9.33
N PHE A 211 14.48 12.65 -9.49
CA PHE A 211 13.41 12.06 -10.28
C PHE A 211 13.56 12.41 -11.77
N SER A 212 13.22 11.45 -12.64
CA SER A 212 13.06 11.62 -14.08
C SER A 212 11.67 11.12 -14.51
N PRO A 213 10.77 11.98 -15.04
CA PRO A 213 10.92 13.43 -15.19
C PRO A 213 11.04 14.14 -13.84
N SER A 214 11.53 15.38 -13.86
CA SER A 214 11.81 16.16 -12.65
C SER A 214 10.55 16.41 -11.83
N TRP A 215 10.58 16.04 -10.55
CA TRP A 215 9.51 16.33 -9.61
C TRP A 215 9.88 17.54 -8.74
N PRO A 216 9.20 18.70 -8.87
CA PRO A 216 9.46 19.83 -7.98
C PRO A 216 9.02 19.50 -6.55
N LEU A 217 9.71 20.10 -5.58
CA LEU A 217 9.47 19.98 -4.15
C LEU A 217 9.76 21.33 -3.51
N GLU A 218 8.94 21.74 -2.54
CA GLU A 218 9.21 22.96 -1.78
C GLU A 218 10.51 22.79 -0.95
N ALA A 219 11.51 23.62 -1.24
CA ALA A 219 12.81 23.54 -0.56
C ALA A 219 12.68 23.91 0.93
N ARG A 220 11.97 25.01 1.22
CA ARG A 220 11.70 25.51 2.57
C ARG A 220 10.22 25.88 2.72
N PRO A 221 9.38 25.02 3.33
CA PRO A 221 8.03 25.39 3.72
C PRO A 221 7.97 26.66 4.56
N ALA A 222 7.07 27.58 4.18
CA ALA A 222 6.94 28.91 4.78
C ALA A 222 6.65 28.90 6.29
N TRP A 223 6.09 27.81 6.82
CA TRP A 223 5.78 27.63 8.23
C TRP A 223 6.98 27.18 9.09
N LEU A 224 8.11 26.76 8.51
CA LEU A 224 9.30 26.37 9.27
C LEU A 224 9.87 27.52 10.11
N THR A 225 10.01 27.30 11.43
CA THR A 225 10.68 28.26 12.31
C THR A 225 12.18 28.33 12.00
N GLY A 226 12.79 29.48 12.31
CA GLY A 226 14.25 29.62 12.24
C GLY A 226 14.91 29.08 13.50
N TRP A 227 15.67 28.00 13.37
CA TRP A 227 16.37 27.36 14.48
C TRP A 227 17.90 27.40 14.29
N LYS A 228 18.66 27.08 15.35
CA LYS A 228 20.13 27.01 15.32
C LYS A 228 20.57 25.60 14.92
N ALA A 229 21.47 25.54 13.96
CA ALA A 229 22.02 24.30 13.40
C ALA A 229 22.63 23.34 14.45
N GLY A 230 23.27 23.87 15.51
CA GLY A 230 23.81 23.06 16.60
C GLY A 230 22.73 22.45 17.48
N GLU A 231 21.78 23.25 17.96
CA GLU A 231 20.67 22.80 18.83
C GLU A 231 19.81 21.71 18.16
N ALA A 232 19.61 21.82 16.84
CA ALA A 232 18.92 20.81 16.05
C ALA A 232 19.72 19.48 15.96
N ARG A 233 21.05 19.53 15.77
CA ARG A 233 21.91 18.33 15.78
C ARG A 233 21.94 17.66 17.15
N THR A 234 22.08 18.42 18.23
CA THR A 234 22.01 17.89 19.60
C THR A 234 20.66 17.25 19.90
N LEU A 235 19.55 17.73 19.30
CA LEU A 235 18.29 16.98 19.38
C LEU A 235 18.36 15.66 18.59
N ALA A 236 18.88 15.65 17.36
CA ALA A 236 18.99 14.42 16.57
C ALA A 236 19.83 13.35 17.28
N GLU A 237 20.99 13.73 17.83
CA GLU A 237 21.84 12.87 18.66
C GLU A 237 21.09 12.31 19.89
N ALA A 238 20.34 13.16 20.60
CA ALA A 238 19.54 12.76 21.76
C ALA A 238 18.29 11.93 21.40
N ILE A 239 17.83 11.97 20.15
CA ILE A 239 16.79 11.09 19.62
C ILE A 239 17.41 9.72 19.29
N HIS A 240 18.50 9.69 18.52
CA HIS A 240 19.25 8.48 18.17
C HIS A 240 19.65 7.65 19.41
N ALA A 241 20.14 8.32 20.45
CA ALA A 241 20.49 7.68 21.72
C ALA A 241 19.27 7.16 22.52
N SER A 242 18.06 7.60 22.19
CA SER A 242 16.82 7.17 22.87
C SER A 242 16.14 5.94 22.25
N PHE A 243 16.75 5.36 21.21
CA PHE A 243 16.33 4.10 20.60
C PHE A 243 17.51 3.10 20.65
N PRO A 244 17.61 2.28 21.70
CA PRO A 244 18.54 1.16 21.75
C PRO A 244 18.40 0.21 20.54
N GLU A 245 17.16 -0.06 20.11
CA GLU A 245 16.86 -0.87 18.93
C GLU A 245 16.43 0.04 17.77
N LYS A 246 17.18 -0.01 16.66
CA LYS A 246 17.01 0.86 15.48
C LYS A 246 16.48 0.10 14.27
N GLY A 247 16.36 -1.22 14.38
CA GLY A 247 15.75 -2.08 13.38
C GLY A 247 14.25 -1.79 13.23
N PRO A 248 13.69 -1.97 12.01
CA PRO A 248 12.25 -1.85 11.80
C PRO A 248 11.47 -2.83 12.68
N GLY A 249 10.41 -2.36 13.35
CA GLY A 249 9.71 -3.16 14.35
C GLY A 249 8.27 -2.72 14.62
N ALA A 250 7.64 -3.35 15.62
CA ALA A 250 6.27 -3.01 16.03
C ALA A 250 6.13 -1.55 16.51
N ALA A 251 7.21 -0.95 17.00
CA ALA A 251 7.23 0.42 17.50
C ALA A 251 7.31 1.50 16.41
N ASP A 252 7.64 1.17 15.15
CA ASP A 252 7.41 2.08 14.00
C ASP A 252 5.94 2.46 13.84
N TRP A 253 5.06 1.58 14.34
CA TRP A 253 3.61 1.69 14.27
C TRP A 253 3.00 2.29 15.54
N ASN A 254 3.82 2.71 16.52
CA ASN A 254 3.33 3.42 17.69
C ASN A 254 3.01 4.88 17.32
N GLU A 255 1.74 5.25 17.43
CA GLU A 255 1.23 6.56 17.02
C GLU A 255 1.93 7.73 17.73
N ASN A 256 2.34 7.55 18.99
CA ASN A 256 3.04 8.58 19.78
C ASN A 256 4.53 8.72 19.43
N GLY A 257 5.11 7.79 18.66
CA GLY A 257 6.57 7.70 18.47
C GLY A 257 7.33 7.36 19.75
N GLU A 258 6.67 6.79 20.76
CA GLU A 258 7.22 6.40 22.07
C GLU A 258 7.68 4.93 22.09
N GLY A 259 8.63 4.58 22.96
CA GLY A 259 9.21 3.24 23.08
C GLY A 259 10.72 3.17 22.86
N GLU A 260 11.32 1.99 23.05
CA GLU A 260 12.78 1.78 22.98
C GLU A 260 13.26 1.20 21.63
N ALA A 261 12.32 0.94 20.72
CA ALA A 261 12.57 0.43 19.38
C ALA A 261 11.93 1.32 18.31
N GLY A 262 12.44 1.29 17.08
CA GLY A 262 11.79 1.90 15.92
C GLY A 262 12.78 2.30 14.83
N GLY A 263 12.38 2.18 13.57
CA GLY A 263 13.10 2.67 12.42
C GLY A 263 12.89 4.17 12.17
N CYS A 264 13.02 4.56 10.90
CA CYS A 264 13.20 5.95 10.50
C CYS A 264 12.01 6.88 10.79
N LEU A 265 10.78 6.39 10.60
CA LEU A 265 9.59 7.20 10.82
C LEU A 265 9.39 7.51 12.31
N ALA A 266 9.63 6.54 13.20
CA ALA A 266 9.53 6.74 14.65
C ALA A 266 10.55 7.78 15.15
N HIS A 267 11.79 7.73 14.66
CA HIS A 267 12.82 8.71 14.98
C HIS A 267 12.43 10.13 14.50
N ALA A 268 11.99 10.27 13.25
CA ALA A 268 11.58 11.56 12.69
C ALA A 268 10.38 12.17 13.42
N LEU A 269 9.37 11.35 13.77
CA LEU A 269 8.21 11.76 14.57
C LEU A 269 8.60 12.19 15.99
N ARG A 270 9.45 11.43 16.69
CA ARG A 270 9.91 11.80 18.03
C ARG A 270 10.74 13.08 18.02
N PHE A 271 11.57 13.29 16.99
CA PHE A 271 12.27 14.55 16.78
C PHE A 271 11.26 15.70 16.62
N ALA A 272 10.27 15.55 15.75
CA ALA A 272 9.25 16.58 15.52
C ALA A 272 8.46 16.93 16.79
N ALA A 273 8.05 15.93 17.58
CA ALA A 273 7.37 16.13 18.86
C ALA A 273 8.25 16.89 19.87
N ARG A 274 9.51 16.50 20.04
CA ARG A 274 10.46 17.19 20.95
C ARG A 274 10.88 18.58 20.44
N ALA A 275 10.87 18.82 19.14
CA ALA A 275 11.09 20.13 18.54
C ALA A 275 9.88 21.05 18.80
N SER A 276 8.65 20.56 18.60
CA SER A 276 7.41 21.27 18.91
C SER A 276 7.33 21.68 20.39
N ALA A 277 7.70 20.79 21.31
CA ALA A 277 7.81 21.08 22.75
C ALA A 277 8.85 22.19 23.09
N ARG A 278 9.73 22.55 22.16
CA ARG A 278 10.70 23.66 22.25
C ARG A 278 10.28 24.89 21.41
N GLY A 279 9.03 24.93 20.95
CA GLY A 279 8.50 25.99 20.10
C GLY A 279 9.01 25.97 18.65
N GLN A 280 9.58 24.86 18.19
CA GLN A 280 10.16 24.74 16.85
C GLN A 280 9.24 23.95 15.91
N ARG A 281 8.90 24.54 14.75
CA ARG A 281 8.18 23.87 13.67
C ARG A 281 9.18 23.36 12.64
N VAL A 282 9.23 22.04 12.51
CA VAL A 282 10.13 21.28 11.62
C VAL A 282 9.28 20.38 10.73
N ALA A 283 9.78 20.01 9.56
CA ALA A 283 9.06 19.14 8.64
C ALA A 283 9.50 17.70 8.70
N LEU A 284 8.54 16.79 8.52
CA LEU A 284 8.82 15.41 8.17
C LEU A 284 9.09 15.35 6.67
N VAL A 285 10.20 14.72 6.30
CA VAL A 285 10.53 14.45 4.91
C VAL A 285 10.34 12.97 4.68
N HIS A 286 9.37 12.63 3.83
CA HIS A 286 9.26 11.28 3.27
C HIS A 286 10.12 11.23 2.01
N GLY A 287 10.92 10.20 1.84
CA GLY A 287 11.81 10.11 0.69
C GLY A 287 12.42 8.75 0.49
N LEU A 288 13.57 8.78 -0.17
CA LEU A 288 14.33 7.61 -0.56
C LEU A 288 15.76 7.73 -0.07
N LEU A 289 16.30 6.64 0.49
CA LEU A 289 17.68 6.49 0.88
C LEU A 289 18.37 5.46 -0.02
N VAL A 290 19.56 5.80 -0.52
CA VAL A 290 20.49 4.93 -1.22
C VAL A 290 21.76 4.79 -0.39
N VAL A 291 22.04 3.56 0.05
CA VAL A 291 23.27 3.17 0.74
C VAL A 291 24.15 2.38 -0.24
N ASP A 292 25.46 2.65 -0.25
CA ASP A 292 26.49 1.93 -1.01
C ASP A 292 26.17 1.70 -2.51
N GLY A 293 25.55 2.68 -3.16
CA GLY A 293 25.17 2.59 -4.58
C GLY A 293 24.02 1.62 -4.88
N GLY A 294 23.41 1.04 -3.84
CA GLY A 294 22.30 0.10 -3.95
C GLY A 294 20.96 0.73 -4.39
N PRO A 295 19.86 -0.03 -4.29
CA PRO A 295 18.54 0.46 -4.66
C PRO A 295 18.01 1.49 -3.64
N ALA A 296 17.19 2.40 -4.13
CA ALA A 296 16.57 3.48 -3.36
C ALA A 296 15.41 2.94 -2.52
N ARG A 297 15.57 2.90 -1.20
CA ARG A 297 14.57 2.38 -0.24
C ARG A 297 13.77 3.50 0.41
N PRO A 298 12.48 3.29 0.77
CA PRO A 298 11.71 4.26 1.54
C PRO A 298 12.43 4.65 2.84
N HIS A 299 12.52 5.95 3.10
CA HIS A 299 13.14 6.50 4.30
C HIS A 299 12.38 7.74 4.78
N ALA A 300 12.58 8.10 6.05
CA ALA A 300 11.99 9.28 6.67
C ALA A 300 13.02 10.01 7.52
N TRP A 301 13.08 11.33 7.38
CA TRP A 301 14.00 12.20 8.14
C TRP A 301 13.34 13.54 8.43
N VAL A 302 14.06 14.49 9.05
CA VAL A 302 13.51 15.81 9.38
C VAL A 302 14.21 16.94 8.62
N ARG A 303 13.44 17.95 8.23
CA ARG A 303 13.94 19.21 7.67
C ARG A 303 13.68 20.36 8.65
N VAL A 304 14.74 21.08 8.98
CA VAL A 304 14.74 22.19 9.94
C VAL A 304 14.96 23.50 9.20
N GLY A 305 14.15 24.51 9.47
CA GLY A 305 14.41 25.87 9.01
C GLY A 305 15.57 26.48 9.79
N LEU A 306 16.54 27.08 9.11
CA LEU A 306 17.64 27.80 9.77
C LEU A 306 17.27 29.27 9.97
N ALA A 307 17.77 29.87 11.06
CA ALA A 307 17.57 31.30 11.35
C ALA A 307 18.12 32.22 10.25
N GLY A 308 19.18 31.81 9.55
CA GLY A 308 19.77 32.52 8.40
C GLY A 308 19.09 32.28 7.05
N GLY A 309 17.84 31.82 7.01
CA GLY A 309 17.06 31.66 5.77
C GLY A 309 17.16 30.30 5.06
N GLY A 310 18.25 29.54 5.23
CA GLY A 310 18.42 28.20 4.66
C GLY A 310 17.61 27.08 5.33
N THR A 311 17.82 25.84 4.91
CA THR A 311 17.32 24.63 5.58
C THR A 311 18.45 23.68 5.93
N LEU A 312 18.16 22.76 6.84
CA LEU A 312 19.06 21.69 7.26
C LEU A 312 18.25 20.41 7.37
N ASP A 313 18.63 19.39 6.62
CA ASP A 313 18.07 18.05 6.77
C ASP A 313 18.93 17.25 7.75
N LEU A 314 18.29 16.47 8.63
CA LEU A 314 18.92 15.62 9.63
C LEU A 314 18.22 14.26 9.62
N ASP A 315 18.99 13.18 9.60
CA ASP A 315 18.50 11.83 9.86
C ASP A 315 18.77 11.46 11.33
N PRO A 316 17.76 11.55 12.23
CA PRO A 316 17.93 11.14 13.62
C PRO A 316 18.10 9.62 13.82
N THR A 317 17.93 8.81 12.78
CA THR A 317 18.03 7.33 12.84
C THR A 317 19.46 6.86 12.68
N SER A 318 20.14 7.35 11.64
CA SER A 318 21.54 7.00 11.34
C SER A 318 22.55 7.97 11.95
N LEU A 319 22.17 9.26 12.05
CA LEU A 319 23.09 10.41 12.18
C LEU A 319 24.01 10.63 10.98
N ASP A 320 23.81 9.90 9.87
CA ASP A 320 24.58 10.10 8.65
C ASP A 320 24.25 11.45 7.98
N PRO A 321 25.19 12.06 7.24
CA PRO A 321 24.93 13.26 6.48
C PRO A 321 23.82 13.07 5.44
N VAL A 322 22.73 13.84 5.56
CA VAL A 322 21.69 13.92 4.54
C VAL A 322 22.21 14.72 3.35
N THR A 323 22.68 14.02 2.30
CA THR A 323 23.19 14.66 1.06
C THR A 323 22.38 14.23 -0.16
N PRO A 324 22.38 15.02 -1.26
CA PRO A 324 21.68 14.66 -2.49
C PRO A 324 22.17 13.35 -3.14
N GLU A 325 23.39 12.88 -2.84
CA GLU A 325 23.93 11.61 -3.35
C GLU A 325 23.32 10.36 -2.72
N THR A 326 22.83 10.49 -1.47
CA THR A 326 22.28 9.38 -0.66
C THR A 326 20.78 9.54 -0.43
N HIS A 327 20.27 10.77 -0.33
CA HIS A 327 18.87 11.07 -0.01
C HIS A 327 18.16 11.81 -1.14
N LEU A 328 16.99 11.30 -1.53
CA LEU A 328 16.09 11.94 -2.49
C LEU A 328 14.73 12.21 -1.82
N PRO A 329 14.42 13.48 -1.46
CA PRO A 329 13.16 13.80 -0.80
C PRO A 329 11.99 13.65 -1.77
N LEU A 330 10.98 12.87 -1.39
CA LEU A 330 9.78 12.65 -2.18
C LEU A 330 8.70 13.69 -1.86
N ALA A 331 8.40 13.88 -0.57
CA ALA A 331 7.39 14.80 -0.05
C ALA A 331 7.85 15.44 1.27
N VAL A 332 7.35 16.64 1.58
CA VAL A 332 7.64 17.37 2.81
C VAL A 332 6.32 17.73 3.48
N ALA A 333 6.10 17.31 4.72
CA ALA A 333 4.84 17.46 5.42
C ALA A 333 5.02 18.13 6.80
N GLU A 334 3.97 18.83 7.25
CA GLU A 334 3.87 19.24 8.65
C GLU A 334 3.60 18.00 9.53
N PRO A 335 4.28 17.83 10.67
CA PRO A 335 4.04 16.71 11.58
C PRO A 335 2.57 16.68 12.06
N GLY A 336 1.88 15.56 11.85
CA GLY A 336 0.43 15.44 12.13
C GLY A 336 -0.48 16.10 11.07
N GLY A 337 0.10 16.70 10.03
CA GLY A 337 -0.61 17.23 8.88
C GLY A 337 -1.04 16.17 7.86
N SER A 338 -1.61 16.64 6.74
CA SER A 338 -2.10 15.78 5.67
C SER A 338 -0.99 14.98 5.00
N SER A 339 -1.17 13.66 4.89
CA SER A 339 -0.24 12.74 4.21
C SER A 339 -0.62 12.43 2.75
N VAL A 340 -1.60 13.17 2.22
CA VAL A 340 -2.15 13.03 0.85
C VAL A 340 -1.05 13.06 -0.21
N GLU A 341 -0.22 14.11 -0.21
CA GLU A 341 0.83 14.31 -1.22
C GLU A 341 1.84 13.17 -1.21
N ALA A 342 2.33 12.76 -0.03
CA ALA A 342 3.28 11.65 0.08
C ALA A 342 2.72 10.37 -0.57
N GLY A 343 1.48 10.01 -0.27
CA GLY A 343 0.81 8.84 -0.86
C GLY A 343 0.64 8.94 -2.38
N GLU A 344 0.23 10.10 -2.90
CA GLU A 344 0.12 10.37 -4.34
C GLU A 344 1.48 10.31 -5.05
N ARG A 345 2.53 10.84 -4.41
CA ARG A 345 3.88 10.81 -4.96
C ARG A 345 4.45 9.39 -5.01
N TRP A 346 4.21 8.58 -3.97
CA TRP A 346 4.55 7.15 -3.97
C TRP A 346 3.84 6.36 -5.06
N LEU A 347 2.58 6.68 -5.36
CA LEU A 347 1.83 6.02 -6.43
C LEU A 347 2.43 6.24 -7.80
N ALA A 348 2.86 7.45 -8.14
CA ALA A 348 3.48 7.70 -9.45
C ALA A 348 4.82 6.95 -9.59
N LEU A 349 5.63 6.88 -8.53
CA LEU A 349 6.84 6.05 -8.51
C LEU A 349 6.51 4.56 -8.73
N LEU A 350 5.50 4.04 -8.02
CA LEU A 350 5.09 2.64 -8.14
C LEU A 350 4.46 2.31 -9.50
N ARG A 351 3.84 3.30 -10.18
CA ARG A 351 3.35 3.22 -11.56
C ARG A 351 4.45 3.40 -12.62
N GLY A 352 5.66 3.81 -12.23
CA GLY A 352 6.77 4.08 -13.15
C GLY A 352 6.67 5.41 -13.91
N GLU A 353 5.77 6.31 -13.49
CA GLU A 353 5.60 7.66 -14.06
C GLU A 353 6.81 8.54 -13.76
N HIS A 354 7.48 8.30 -12.63
CA HIS A 354 8.80 8.83 -12.31
C HIS A 354 9.76 7.70 -11.99
N ARG A 355 11.03 7.88 -12.37
CA ARG A 355 12.15 6.96 -12.08
C ARG A 355 13.21 7.66 -11.25
N VAL A 356 13.91 6.89 -10.42
CA VAL A 356 15.04 7.40 -9.62
C VAL A 356 16.30 7.31 -10.47
N VAL A 357 16.99 8.42 -10.63
CA VAL A 357 18.21 8.51 -11.47
C VAL A 357 19.31 9.24 -10.72
N ARG A 358 20.58 8.96 -11.03
CA ARG A 358 21.69 9.84 -10.69
C ARG A 358 21.92 10.83 -11.82
N ARG A 359 21.94 12.13 -11.51
CA ARG A 359 22.31 13.17 -12.48
C ARG A 359 23.82 13.18 -12.65
N PRO A 360 24.34 13.31 -13.89
CA PRO A 360 25.75 13.59 -14.10
C PRO A 360 26.16 14.81 -13.27
N ARG A 361 27.29 14.72 -12.56
CA ARG A 361 27.89 15.91 -11.93
C ARG A 361 28.15 16.94 -13.02
N ALA A 362 27.71 18.18 -12.80
CA ALA A 362 28.13 19.30 -13.63
C ALA A 362 29.66 19.38 -13.59
N ARG A 363 30.29 19.50 -14.77
CA ARG A 363 31.75 19.63 -14.91
C ARG A 363 32.20 21.05 -14.59
#